data_AF-A0A833R9D6-F1
#
_entry.id   AF-A0A833R9D6-F1
#
_cell.length_a   1.000
_cell.length_b   1.000
_cell.length_c   1.000
_cell.angle_alpha   90.00
_cell.angle_beta   90.00
_cell.angle_gamma   90.00
#
_symmetry.space_group_name_H-M   'P 1'
#
loop_
_entity.id
_entity.type
_entity.pdbx_description
1 polymer ?
#
loop_
_entity_poly.entity_id
_entity_poly.type
_entity_poly.pdbx_seq_one_letter_code
_entity_poly.pdbx_strand_id
1 'polypeptide(L)'
;MKLSPKRLFKRNPKLNEYGERSGAGVHDRYETEWEVRPGGMLVQKRVEGREEGTITVRVSTGHQWHDISIGATSTFGELKVLLSLETGLWPREQRLIFRGKEREDCDHLHMVGVQNMDKVLLLEDPAIKERKLRSSTLVQIMGVPSNSFIRA
;
A
#
# COMPACT_ATOMS: atom_id res chain seq x y z
N MET A 1 -25.53 -53.97 14.36
CA MET A 1 -26.37 -52.84 13.91
C MET A 1 -25.91 -51.56 14.59
N LYS A 2 -25.34 -50.60 13.85
CA LYS A 2 -25.39 -49.13 14.06
C LYS A 2 -24.37 -48.50 13.08
N LEU A 3 -24.84 -48.15 11.89
CA LEU A 3 -25.24 -46.80 11.44
C LEU A 3 -24.03 -45.93 11.05
N SER A 4 -23.66 -46.01 9.77
CA SER A 4 -22.82 -45.02 9.10
C SER A 4 -23.69 -43.82 8.67
N PRO A 5 -23.28 -42.56 8.93
CA PRO A 5 -23.98 -41.43 8.35
C PRO A 5 -23.46 -41.17 6.93
N LYS A 6 -24.34 -41.38 5.95
CA LYS A 6 -24.17 -40.93 4.57
C LYS A 6 -24.66 -39.47 4.43
N ARG A 7 -23.75 -38.62 3.94
CA ARG A 7 -23.89 -37.44 3.05
C ARG A 7 -25.09 -36.48 3.24
N LEU A 8 -24.80 -35.17 3.21
CA LEU A 8 -25.27 -34.22 2.18
C LEU A 8 -24.90 -32.78 2.55
N PHE A 9 -23.76 -32.28 2.04
CA PHE A 9 -23.55 -30.85 1.90
C PHE A 9 -23.49 -30.53 0.41
N LYS A 10 -24.64 -30.21 -0.18
CA LYS A 10 -24.69 -29.47 -1.44
C LYS A 10 -24.29 -28.03 -1.12
N ARG A 11 -23.00 -27.70 -1.26
CA ARG A 11 -22.56 -26.31 -1.42
C ARG A 11 -22.65 -25.99 -2.92
N ASN A 12 -23.64 -25.18 -3.30
CA ASN A 12 -23.55 -24.38 -4.50
C ASN A 12 -22.85 -23.06 -4.14
N PRO A 13 -21.62 -22.81 -4.60
CA PRO A 13 -21.18 -21.45 -4.80
C PRO A 13 -21.53 -21.06 -6.24
N LYS A 14 -22.53 -20.17 -6.40
CA LYS A 14 -22.49 -19.22 -7.53
C LYS A 14 -21.27 -18.35 -7.28
N LEU A 15 -20.14 -18.72 -7.85
CA LEU A 15 -18.95 -17.88 -7.90
C LEU A 15 -19.12 -16.93 -9.07
N ASN A 16 -19.15 -15.63 -8.73
CA ASN A 16 -18.87 -14.58 -9.69
C ASN A 16 -17.48 -14.83 -10.27
N GLU A 17 -17.44 -14.86 -11.59
CA GLU A 17 -16.27 -15.00 -12.42
C GLU A 17 -15.44 -13.70 -12.34
N TYR A 18 -14.49 -13.66 -11.41
CA TYR A 18 -13.31 -12.81 -11.53
C TYR A 18 -12.13 -13.75 -11.67
N GLY A 19 -11.61 -13.85 -12.90
CA GLY A 19 -10.53 -14.77 -13.25
C GLY A 19 -9.26 -14.49 -12.44
N GLU A 20 -8.98 -15.34 -11.46
CA GLU A 20 -7.66 -15.51 -10.87
C GLU A 20 -6.75 -16.22 -11.88
N ARG A 21 -5.89 -15.43 -12.52
CA ARG A 21 -4.75 -15.95 -13.27
C ARG A 21 -3.68 -16.31 -12.24
N SER A 22 -3.39 -17.61 -12.15
CA SER A 22 -2.32 -18.22 -11.38
C SER A 22 -1.01 -17.45 -11.46
N GLY A 23 -0.68 -16.72 -10.40
CA GLY A 23 0.65 -16.17 -10.13
C GLY A 23 1.25 -16.97 -8.98
N ALA A 24 2.45 -17.47 -9.17
CA ALA A 24 3.20 -18.22 -8.17
C ALA A 24 3.27 -17.41 -6.86
N GLY A 25 2.48 -17.81 -5.88
CA GLY A 25 2.51 -17.23 -4.56
C GLY A 25 3.83 -17.62 -3.91
N VAL A 26 4.77 -16.67 -3.86
CA VAL A 26 5.67 -16.60 -2.71
C VAL A 26 4.78 -16.20 -1.54
N HIS A 27 4.08 -17.22 -1.01
CA HIS A 27 3.51 -17.17 0.31
C HIS A 27 4.72 -17.00 1.21
N ASP A 28 4.96 -15.77 1.65
CA ASP A 28 5.72 -15.57 2.88
C ASP A 28 5.03 -16.50 3.89
N ARG A 29 5.68 -17.63 4.17
CA ARG A 29 5.17 -18.63 5.08
C ARG A 29 5.22 -17.98 6.44
N TYR A 30 4.14 -17.30 6.78
CA TYR A 30 3.72 -17.26 8.17
C TYR A 30 3.40 -18.71 8.52
N GLU A 31 4.42 -19.46 8.94
CA GLU A 31 4.26 -20.79 9.51
C GLU A 31 3.39 -20.60 10.74
N THR A 32 2.08 -20.72 10.53
CA THR A 32 1.10 -20.60 11.60
C THR A 32 1.34 -21.80 12.48
N GLU A 33 2.09 -21.59 13.56
CA GLU A 33 2.40 -22.64 14.52
C GLU A 33 1.10 -23.05 15.20
N TRP A 34 0.57 -24.22 14.82
CA TRP A 34 -0.61 -24.80 15.43
C TRP A 34 -0.16 -25.66 16.62
N GLU A 35 -0.63 -25.33 17.81
CA GLU A 35 -0.49 -26.22 18.97
C GLU A 35 -1.68 -27.17 19.01
N VAL A 36 -1.43 -28.43 19.33
CA VAL A 36 -2.49 -29.43 19.52
C VAL A 36 -2.93 -29.37 20.98
N ARG A 37 -4.22 -29.09 21.23
CA ARG A 37 -4.81 -29.20 22.57
C ARG A 37 -5.19 -30.66 22.86
N PRO A 38 -5.20 -31.09 24.13
CA PRO A 38 -5.74 -32.39 24.52
C PRO A 38 -7.17 -32.51 23.99
N GLY A 39 -7.39 -33.44 23.04
CA GLY A 39 -8.61 -33.52 22.23
C GLY A 39 -8.39 -33.39 20.72
N GLY A 40 -7.15 -33.14 20.25
CA GLY A 40 -6.80 -33.12 18.82
C GLY A 40 -7.19 -31.84 18.09
N MET A 41 -7.66 -30.82 18.82
CA MET A 41 -7.96 -29.50 18.25
C MET A 41 -6.66 -28.75 18.01
N LEU A 42 -6.43 -28.36 16.76
CA LEU A 42 -5.37 -27.43 16.40
C LEU A 42 -5.81 -26.02 16.81
N VAL A 43 -5.07 -25.37 17.69
CA VAL A 43 -5.27 -23.97 18.03
C VAL A 43 -4.03 -23.17 17.66
N GLN A 44 -4.23 -21.94 17.20
CA GLN A 44 -3.13 -21.10 16.77
C GLN A 44 -2.36 -20.60 17.99
N LYS A 45 -1.06 -20.88 18.06
CA LYS A 45 -0.17 -20.38 19.11
C LYS A 45 0.01 -18.87 18.94
N ARG A 46 -0.14 -18.11 20.02
CA ARG A 46 0.09 -16.66 20.01
C ARG A 46 1.58 -16.42 20.26
N VAL A 47 2.29 -16.03 19.23
CA VAL A 47 3.65 -15.50 19.34
C VAL A 47 3.53 -14.06 19.84
N GLU A 48 4.10 -13.77 21.01
CA GLU A 48 4.28 -12.39 21.51
C GLU A 48 5.39 -11.74 20.70
N GLY A 49 5.08 -10.61 20.05
CA GLY A 49 5.99 -9.95 19.12
C GLY A 49 5.78 -10.40 17.68
N ARG A 50 4.65 -9.99 17.08
CA ARG A 50 4.59 -9.90 15.61
C ARG A 50 5.60 -8.82 15.23
N GLU A 51 6.73 -9.23 14.69
CA GLU A 51 7.44 -8.40 13.74
C GLU A 51 6.44 -8.18 12.60
N GLU A 52 5.78 -7.03 12.61
CA GLU A 52 4.87 -6.64 11.54
C GLU A 52 5.70 -6.64 10.26
N GLY A 53 5.58 -7.72 9.48
CA GLY A 53 6.46 -8.00 8.36
C GLY A 53 6.59 -6.76 7.48
N THR A 54 7.80 -6.30 7.24
CA THR A 54 8.04 -5.15 6.36
C THR A 54 8.01 -5.64 4.91
N ILE A 55 7.28 -4.94 4.05
CA ILE A 55 7.27 -5.17 2.61
C ILE A 55 7.95 -4.00 1.91
N THR A 56 8.61 -4.29 0.79
CA THR A 56 9.15 -3.26 -0.10
C THR A 56 8.18 -3.07 -1.26
N VAL A 57 7.63 -1.86 -1.42
CA VAL A 57 6.72 -1.51 -2.51
C VAL A 57 7.49 -0.76 -3.58
N ARG A 58 7.37 -1.20 -4.84
CA ARG A 58 8.02 -0.55 -5.98
C ARG A 58 7.08 0.46 -6.61
N VAL A 59 7.35 1.74 -6.38
CA VAL A 59 6.53 2.86 -6.83
C VAL A 59 7.09 3.44 -8.12
N SER A 60 6.28 3.51 -9.17
CA SER A 60 6.68 4.04 -10.47
C SER A 60 6.09 5.43 -10.68
N THR A 61 6.97 6.40 -10.89
CA THR A 61 6.66 7.81 -11.15
C THR A 61 6.93 8.12 -12.63
N GLY A 62 6.29 7.36 -13.54
CA GLY A 62 6.40 7.50 -15.00
C GLY A 62 7.78 7.18 -15.60
N HIS A 63 8.79 7.99 -15.27
CA HIS A 63 10.16 7.91 -15.78
C HIS A 63 11.14 7.27 -14.78
N GLN A 64 10.76 7.14 -13.50
CA GLN A 64 11.61 6.63 -12.44
C GLN A 64 10.86 5.66 -11.52
N TRP A 65 11.63 4.91 -10.72
CA TRP A 65 11.14 3.91 -9.79
C TRP A 65 11.77 4.14 -8.41
N HIS A 66 10.95 4.01 -7.37
CA HIS A 66 11.37 4.14 -5.98
C HIS A 66 10.95 2.87 -5.23
N ASP A 67 11.90 2.23 -4.55
CA ASP A 67 11.64 1.05 -3.74
C ASP A 67 11.49 1.52 -2.28
N ILE A 68 10.26 1.47 -1.74
CA ILE A 68 9.91 2.00 -0.42
C ILE A 68 9.62 0.85 0.54
N SER A 69 10.34 0.78 1.66
CA SER A 69 10.09 -0.20 2.72
C SER A 69 9.05 0.34 3.72
N ILE A 70 7.98 -0.42 3.94
CA ILE A 70 6.85 -0.06 4.79
C ILE A 70 6.26 -1.32 5.47
N GLY A 71 5.61 -1.17 6.62
CA GLY A 71 4.94 -2.29 7.27
C GLY A 71 3.86 -2.93 6.37
N ALA A 72 3.73 -4.26 6.37
CA ALA A 72 2.69 -4.96 5.60
C ALA A 72 1.28 -4.52 6.01
N THR A 73 1.11 -4.19 7.29
CA THR A 73 -0.17 -3.76 7.86
C THR A 73 -0.46 -2.28 7.69
N SER A 74 0.50 -1.50 7.17
CA SER A 74 0.38 -0.05 6.96
C SER A 74 -0.67 0.34 5.93
N THR A 75 -0.96 1.63 5.90
CA THR A 75 -1.93 2.24 4.98
C THR A 75 -1.28 2.89 3.76
N PHE A 76 -2.06 3.11 2.70
CA PHE A 76 -1.64 3.93 1.57
C PHE A 76 -1.35 5.38 1.98
N GLY A 77 -2.01 5.91 3.03
CA GLY A 77 -1.69 7.23 3.58
C GLY A 77 -0.26 7.32 4.11
N GLU A 78 0.20 6.31 4.86
CA GLU A 78 1.58 6.22 5.35
C GLU A 78 2.58 6.09 4.18
N LEU A 79 2.25 5.29 3.16
CA LEU A 79 3.06 5.18 1.95
C LEU A 79 3.21 6.53 1.24
N LYS A 80 2.14 7.34 1.17
CA LYS A 80 2.19 8.69 0.58
C LYS A 80 3.09 9.63 1.36
N VAL A 81 3.11 9.54 2.69
CA VAL A 81 4.03 10.31 3.53
C VAL A 81 5.48 9.94 3.23
N LEU A 82 5.81 8.65 3.16
CA LEU A 82 7.17 8.22 2.80
C LEU A 82 7.57 8.67 1.39
N LEU A 83 6.66 8.53 0.42
CA LEU A 83 6.88 9.00 -0.95
C LEU A 83 7.03 10.52 -1.05
N SER A 84 6.45 11.30 -0.12
CA SER A 84 6.61 12.76 -0.14
C SER A 84 8.05 13.19 0.13
N LEU A 85 8.77 12.43 0.94
CA LEU A 85 10.18 12.65 1.24
C LEU A 85 11.05 12.34 0.01
N GLU A 86 10.71 11.28 -0.72
CA GLU A 86 11.48 10.82 -1.87
C GLU A 86 11.19 11.62 -3.15
N THR A 87 9.93 11.98 -3.39
CA THR A 87 9.47 12.63 -4.64
C THR A 87 9.26 14.14 -4.52
N GLY A 88 9.18 14.68 -3.30
CA GLY A 88 8.86 16.09 -3.03
C GLY A 88 7.40 16.48 -3.32
N LEU A 89 6.53 15.51 -3.62
CA LEU A 89 5.10 15.71 -3.80
C LEU A 89 4.38 15.65 -2.46
N TRP A 90 3.48 16.59 -2.18
CA TRP A 90 2.69 16.54 -0.95
C TRP A 90 1.77 15.31 -0.96
N PRO A 91 1.48 14.65 0.18
CA PRO A 91 0.61 13.46 0.20
C PRO A 91 -0.75 13.65 -0.48
N ARG A 92 -1.35 14.85 -0.35
CA ARG A 92 -2.60 15.24 -1.01
C ARG A 92 -2.52 15.37 -2.55
N GLU A 93 -1.31 15.53 -3.08
CA GLU A 93 -1.02 15.66 -4.52
C GLU A 93 -0.74 14.30 -5.16
N GLN A 94 -0.64 13.25 -4.34
CA GLN A 94 -0.26 11.91 -4.78
C GLN A 94 -1.50 11.04 -5.01
N ARG A 95 -1.64 10.54 -6.23
CA ARG A 95 -2.65 9.56 -6.61
C ARG A 95 -1.98 8.21 -6.84
N LEU A 96 -2.22 7.27 -5.93
CA LEU A 96 -1.63 5.93 -5.99
C LEU A 96 -2.62 4.98 -6.68
N ILE A 97 -2.13 4.27 -7.70
CA ILE A 97 -2.90 3.29 -8.45
C ILE A 97 -2.26 1.91 -8.29
N PHE A 98 -3.03 0.97 -7.79
CA PHE A 98 -2.64 -0.43 -7.66
C PHE A 98 -3.63 -1.33 -8.40
N ARG A 99 -3.12 -2.18 -9.29
CA ARG A 99 -3.92 -3.06 -10.16
C ARG A 99 -5.04 -2.32 -10.92
N GLY A 100 -4.73 -1.12 -11.41
CA GLY A 100 -5.66 -0.29 -12.20
C GLY A 100 -6.73 0.45 -11.37
N LYS A 101 -6.72 0.33 -10.04
CA LYS A 101 -7.63 1.06 -9.15
C LYS A 101 -6.89 2.09 -8.31
N GLU A 102 -7.44 3.30 -8.25
CA GLU A 102 -6.98 4.35 -7.34
C GLU A 102 -7.23 3.97 -5.87
N ARG A 103 -6.28 4.32 -5.00
CA ARG A 103 -6.28 3.95 -3.57
C ARG A 103 -6.35 5.18 -2.68
N GLU A 104 -7.20 5.08 -1.66
CA GLU A 104 -7.42 6.13 -0.67
C GLU A 104 -6.49 5.98 0.53
N ASP A 105 -6.34 7.03 1.33
CA ASP A 105 -5.38 7.06 2.44
C ASP A 105 -5.72 6.05 3.55
N CYS A 106 -7.00 5.71 3.71
CA CYS A 106 -7.50 4.75 4.68
C CYS A 106 -7.41 3.28 4.24
N ASP A 107 -7.08 3.02 2.97
CA ASP A 107 -6.87 1.66 2.47
C ASP A 107 -5.60 1.07 3.09
N HIS A 108 -5.69 -0.14 3.64
CA HIS A 108 -4.51 -0.85 4.15
C HIS A 108 -3.89 -1.74 3.08
N LEU A 109 -2.55 -1.78 3.02
CA LEU A 109 -1.77 -2.49 2.00
C LEU A 109 -2.12 -3.99 1.97
N HIS A 110 -2.12 -4.64 3.14
CA HIS A 110 -2.47 -6.07 3.28
C HIS A 110 -3.93 -6.38 2.88
N MET A 111 -4.89 -5.51 3.20
CA MET A 111 -6.29 -5.72 2.82
C MET A 111 -6.49 -5.57 1.31
N VAL A 112 -5.71 -4.70 0.68
CA VAL A 112 -5.68 -4.52 -0.77
C VAL A 112 -4.93 -5.65 -1.49
N GLY A 113 -4.12 -6.42 -0.76
CA GLY A 113 -3.32 -7.51 -1.31
C GLY A 113 -2.02 -7.05 -1.97
N VAL A 114 -1.46 -5.93 -1.50
CA VAL A 114 -0.11 -5.50 -1.90
C VAL A 114 0.91 -6.44 -1.24
N GLN A 115 1.78 -7.04 -2.04
CA GLN A 115 2.84 -7.94 -1.59
C GLN A 115 4.23 -7.31 -1.73
N ASN A 116 5.26 -8.03 -1.29
CA ASN A 116 6.63 -7.60 -1.44
C ASN A 116 7.02 -7.48 -2.93
N MET A 117 7.71 -6.39 -3.27
CA MET A 117 8.12 -5.98 -4.61
C MET A 117 6.98 -5.72 -5.61
N ASP A 118 5.73 -5.62 -5.14
CA ASP A 118 4.61 -5.27 -6.01
C ASP A 118 4.75 -3.84 -6.56
N LYS A 119 4.26 -3.68 -7.79
CA LYS A 119 4.29 -2.39 -8.49
C LYS A 119 3.07 -1.54 -8.16
N VAL A 120 3.31 -0.32 -7.71
CA VAL A 120 2.31 0.74 -7.54
C VAL A 120 2.65 1.90 -8.48
N LEU A 121 1.66 2.50 -9.12
CA LEU A 121 1.85 3.69 -9.95
C LEU A 121 1.55 4.95 -9.12
N LEU A 122 2.43 5.94 -9.19
CA LEU A 122 2.22 7.26 -8.62
C LEU A 122 1.94 8.27 -9.75
N LEU A 123 0.79 8.93 -9.67
CA LEU A 123 0.44 10.06 -10.54
C LEU A 123 0.36 11.35 -9.72
N GLU A 124 0.86 12.44 -10.29
CA GLU A 124 0.69 13.80 -9.76
C GLU A 124 -0.74 14.30 -10.07
N ASP A 125 -1.45 14.83 -9.07
CA ASP A 125 -2.74 15.47 -9.29
C ASP A 125 -2.56 16.85 -9.98
N PRO A 126 -3.08 17.03 -11.22
CA PRO A 126 -2.93 18.27 -11.97
C PRO A 126 -3.51 19.50 -11.26
N ALA A 127 -4.47 19.35 -10.34
CA ALA A 127 -5.14 20.47 -9.67
C ALA A 127 -4.23 21.27 -8.71
N ILE A 128 -3.03 20.75 -8.40
CA ILE A 128 -2.13 21.38 -7.42
C ILE A 128 -0.81 21.85 -8.06
N LYS A 129 -0.39 21.23 -9.17
CA LYS A 129 0.71 21.70 -10.03
C LYS A 129 0.54 23.17 -10.44
N GLU A 130 -0.67 23.56 -10.79
CA GLU A 130 -1.00 24.93 -11.19
C GLU A 130 -0.88 25.96 -10.05
N ARG A 131 -1.06 25.53 -8.80
CA ARG A 131 -0.98 26.41 -7.63
C ARG A 131 0.48 26.74 -7.28
N LYS A 132 1.39 25.76 -7.39
CA LYS A 132 2.85 25.97 -7.25
C LYS A 132 3.38 26.93 -8.32
N LEU A 133 2.87 26.82 -9.56
CA LEU A 133 3.27 27.72 -10.65
C LEU A 133 2.88 29.17 -10.36
N ARG A 134 1.64 29.41 -9.92
CA ARG A 134 1.13 30.76 -9.61
C ARG A 134 1.89 31.44 -8.47
N SER A 135 2.28 30.70 -7.43
CA SER A 135 3.07 31.26 -6.33
C SER A 135 4.48 31.65 -6.77
N SER A 136 5.16 30.82 -7.57
CA SER A 136 6.49 31.15 -8.12
C SER A 136 6.44 32.39 -9.03
N THR A 137 5.43 32.44 -9.92
CA THR A 137 5.23 33.57 -10.84
C THR A 137 4.87 34.86 -10.09
N LEU A 138 4.05 34.81 -9.02
CA LEU A 138 3.76 36.01 -8.22
C LEU A 138 4.98 36.52 -7.45
N VAL A 139 5.86 35.66 -6.93
CA VAL A 139 7.11 36.10 -6.28
C VAL A 139 8.03 36.81 -7.29
N GLN A 140 8.09 36.34 -8.55
CA GLN A 140 8.86 37.00 -9.59
C GLN A 140 8.23 38.30 -10.10
N ILE A 141 6.90 38.37 -10.19
CA ILE A 141 6.18 39.58 -10.61
C ILE A 141 6.19 40.66 -9.51
N MET A 142 6.20 40.27 -8.23
CA MET A 142 6.18 41.22 -7.10
C MET A 142 7.56 41.77 -6.72
N GLY A 143 8.63 41.45 -7.45
CA GLY A 143 9.92 42.16 -7.43
C GLY A 143 10.32 42.74 -6.08
N VAL A 144 10.51 41.92 -5.05
CA VAL A 144 11.06 42.38 -3.78
C VAL A 144 12.50 42.82 -4.03
N PRO A 145 12.81 44.12 -4.01
CA PRO A 145 14.19 44.56 -4.17
C PRO A 145 14.87 44.27 -2.84
N SER A 146 15.81 43.34 -2.84
CA SER A 146 16.80 43.22 -1.77
C SER A 146 17.71 44.46 -1.82
N ASN A 147 17.23 45.57 -1.25
CA ASN A 147 18.03 46.76 -0.99
C ASN A 147 18.95 46.49 0.20
N SER A 148 20.13 45.95 -0.05
CA SER A 148 21.26 46.10 0.85
C SER A 148 21.85 47.50 0.65
N PHE A 149 21.18 48.51 1.23
CA PHE A 149 21.70 49.87 1.35
C PHE A 149 22.33 50.02 2.74
N ILE A 150 23.62 49.76 2.86
CA ILE A 150 24.44 50.35 3.92
C ILE A 150 25.72 50.89 3.29
N ARG A 151 25.79 52.22 3.23
CA ARG A 151 27.00 53.02 2.98
C ARG A 151 28.05 52.74 4.06
N ALA A 152 29.30 52.60 3.65
CA ALA A 152 30.47 53.11 4.36
C ALA A 152 31.53 53.47 3.33
#